data_AF-A0A924A999-F1
#
_entry.id   AF-A0A924A999-F1
#
_cell.length_a   1.000
_cell.length_b   1.000
_cell.length_c   1.000
_cell.angle_alpha   90.00
_cell.angle_beta   90.00
_cell.angle_gamma   90.00
#
_symmetry.space_group_name_H-M   'P 1'
#
loop_
_entity.id
_entity.type
_entity.pdbx_description
1 polymer ?
#
loop_
_entity_poly.entity_id
_entity_poly.type
_entity_poly.pdbx_seq_one_letter_code
_entity_poly.pdbx_strand_id
1 'polypeptide(L)'
;INPLMGTDSKPDLSNGNTYPSIAVPWGMNFWTPQTGNMGDGWQYTYNADKINGFKQTHQPSPWMNDYGQFAIMPVTGQLRFTQDDRASWFTHKAETVTPYYYSVYLADHDVTTEITPTERAASFRFTFPKTDSSFVVVDAFDKGSYIKIIPAEKKIIGYSTKYSHGKMPGFKNYFVLKFDKAFTIANTWHGKFSAKDTIEYQADHVGAIVGFATKKGEQVNVRVASSFISFDQADINLKEIGNDNFEAVKAKAKSTWNKTLSRVQAEGGSVDQLRTFYSCLYRALFFPNKLYEIDAAGKIVHYSPYNGKVLPGYMFAGTGFWDTFRALYPFLNLVYPGINKEMQQGLINDYKEGGWLPEWSSPNYADVMIGNNSASVVSDAYIKGMRNYDVNTLYDALIHGANNEGPISAVGRKGVGYYNKLGYVPYNVNINENAARTLEYAYDDFTIYQLGKALGKPASEIDLYARRSMNYKNLFDPAVKLMHAKNEDGTFAANFNPFKWGDAFTEG
;
A
#
# COMPACT_ATOMS: atom_id res chain seq x y z
N ILE A 1 -15.79 11.08 9.01
CA ILE A 1 -14.94 10.26 8.11
C ILE A 1 -15.70 8.96 7.86
N ASN A 2 -15.90 8.59 6.60
CA ASN A 2 -16.53 7.36 6.20
C ASN A 2 -15.49 6.46 5.49
N PRO A 3 -14.88 5.48 6.19
CA PRO A 3 -13.95 4.54 5.55
C PRO A 3 -14.60 3.60 4.52
N LEU A 4 -15.94 3.56 4.44
CA LEU A 4 -16.67 2.81 3.41
C LEU A 4 -16.89 3.65 2.13
N MET A 5 -16.49 4.92 2.11
CA MET A 5 -16.57 5.73 0.88
C MET A 5 -15.66 5.11 -0.19
N GLY A 6 -16.30 4.63 -1.27
CA GLY A 6 -15.67 3.97 -2.42
C GLY A 6 -15.71 2.43 -2.40
N THR A 7 -16.26 1.78 -1.36
CA THR A 7 -16.31 0.31 -1.25
C THR A 7 -17.48 -0.33 -2.02
N ASP A 8 -18.49 0.45 -2.38
CA ASP A 8 -19.54 0.02 -3.32
C ASP A 8 -19.06 0.24 -4.76
N SER A 9 -18.09 -0.56 -5.17
CA SER A 9 -17.48 -0.51 -6.50
C SER A 9 -17.44 -1.91 -7.10
N LYS A 10 -17.39 -1.98 -8.43
CA LYS A 10 -17.23 -3.22 -9.19
C LYS A 10 -16.22 -3.03 -10.32
N PRO A 11 -15.63 -4.10 -10.89
CA PRO A 11 -14.64 -3.99 -11.96
C PRO A 11 -15.09 -3.13 -13.14
N ASP A 12 -16.36 -3.24 -13.55
CA ASP A 12 -16.91 -2.50 -14.68
C ASP A 12 -17.18 -1.01 -14.41
N LEU A 13 -17.28 -0.60 -13.13
CA LEU A 13 -17.55 0.79 -12.75
C LEU A 13 -17.07 1.05 -11.32
N SER A 14 -16.02 1.87 -11.23
CA SER A 14 -15.45 2.30 -9.95
C SER A 14 -16.21 3.50 -9.38
N ASN A 15 -16.64 3.38 -8.13
CA ASN A 15 -17.03 4.53 -7.29
C ASN A 15 -15.90 4.93 -6.33
N GLY A 16 -14.68 4.42 -6.56
CA GLY A 16 -13.49 4.66 -5.75
C GLY A 16 -12.58 3.44 -5.60
N ASN A 17 -13.11 2.21 -5.77
CA ASN A 17 -12.36 0.95 -5.66
C ASN A 17 -11.52 0.85 -4.37
N THR A 18 -12.12 1.24 -3.24
CA THR A 18 -11.44 1.25 -1.94
C THR A 18 -11.87 0.07 -1.06
N TYR A 19 -11.11 -0.19 0.00
CA TYR A 19 -11.51 -1.00 1.15
C TYR A 19 -11.44 -0.16 2.44
N PRO A 20 -12.12 -0.54 3.54
CA PRO A 20 -12.04 0.18 4.81
C PRO A 20 -10.70 -0.07 5.51
N SER A 21 -9.77 0.87 5.36
CA SER A 21 -8.43 0.78 5.96
C SER A 21 -8.46 1.17 7.44
N ILE A 22 -8.38 0.18 8.32
CA ILE A 22 -8.29 0.34 9.77
C ILE A 22 -6.81 0.45 10.13
N ALA A 23 -6.31 1.68 10.12
CA ALA A 23 -4.90 1.98 10.29
C ALA A 23 -4.70 3.40 10.83
N VAL A 24 -3.49 3.71 11.29
CA VAL A 24 -3.06 5.09 11.57
C VAL A 24 -2.49 5.73 10.30
N PRO A 25 -2.35 7.08 10.23
CA PRO A 25 -1.77 7.75 9.07
C PRO A 25 -0.40 7.17 8.68
N TRP A 26 -0.25 6.79 7.41
CA TRP A 26 0.91 6.12 6.81
C TRP A 26 1.40 4.87 7.57
N GLY A 27 0.52 4.20 8.31
CA GLY A 27 0.85 2.96 9.02
C GLY A 27 1.48 1.94 8.09
N MET A 28 2.41 1.14 8.59
CA MET A 28 3.06 0.10 7.78
C MET A 28 2.05 -0.99 7.43
N ASN A 29 1.26 -1.43 8.41
CA ASN A 29 0.33 -2.55 8.28
C ASN A 29 -1.11 -2.03 8.36
N PHE A 30 -1.91 -2.25 7.31
CA PHE A 30 -3.34 -1.95 7.34
C PHE A 30 -4.15 -3.17 7.70
N TRP A 31 -5.30 -2.96 8.33
CA TRP A 31 -6.27 -4.01 8.64
C TRP A 31 -7.60 -3.74 7.95
N THR A 32 -8.25 -4.78 7.42
CA THR A 32 -9.56 -4.67 6.81
C THR A 32 -10.39 -5.94 7.06
N PRO A 33 -11.72 -5.87 7.24
CA PRO A 33 -12.57 -7.01 6.95
C PRO A 33 -12.36 -7.47 5.50
N GLN A 34 -12.38 -8.78 5.29
CA GLN A 34 -12.26 -9.41 3.98
C GLN A 34 -13.57 -10.09 3.62
N THR A 35 -14.17 -9.68 2.51
CA THR A 35 -15.37 -10.31 1.91
C THR A 35 -15.01 -11.05 0.62
N GLY A 36 -14.03 -10.54 -0.13
CA GLY A 36 -13.51 -11.17 -1.34
C GLY A 36 -12.66 -12.40 -1.05
N ASN A 37 -12.55 -13.28 -2.05
CA ASN A 37 -11.74 -14.48 -1.96
C ASN A 37 -10.24 -14.14 -1.84
N MET A 38 -9.44 -15.06 -1.29
CA MET A 38 -8.00 -14.91 -1.24
C MET A 38 -7.40 -14.62 -2.63
N GLY A 39 -6.72 -13.49 -2.76
CA GLY A 39 -6.10 -13.03 -4.02
C GLY A 39 -6.99 -12.16 -4.90
N ASP A 40 -8.27 -11.98 -4.56
CA ASP A 40 -9.12 -11.00 -5.23
C ASP A 40 -8.71 -9.56 -4.84
N GLY A 41 -8.55 -8.69 -5.84
CA GLY A 41 -8.26 -7.28 -5.63
C GLY A 41 -9.43 -6.54 -4.97
N TRP A 42 -10.67 -6.99 -5.16
CA TRP A 42 -11.85 -6.48 -4.43
C TRP A 42 -11.99 -7.18 -3.08
N GLN A 43 -10.96 -7.03 -2.24
CA GLN A 43 -10.89 -7.72 -0.94
C GLN A 43 -12.05 -7.38 0.01
N TYR A 44 -12.69 -6.22 -0.18
CA TYR A 44 -13.94 -5.84 0.49
C TYR A 44 -14.85 -5.12 -0.52
N THR A 45 -16.11 -5.54 -0.61
CA THR A 45 -17.16 -4.84 -1.36
C THR A 45 -18.38 -4.62 -0.47
N TYR A 46 -19.00 -3.44 -0.59
CA TYR A 46 -20.16 -3.08 0.23
C TYR A 46 -21.36 -4.02 0.00
N ASN A 47 -21.53 -4.55 -1.21
CA ASN A 47 -22.63 -5.45 -1.53
C ASN A 47 -22.39 -6.92 -1.14
N ALA A 48 -21.25 -7.24 -0.51
CA ALA A 48 -20.98 -8.61 -0.10
C ALA A 48 -21.69 -8.96 1.20
N ASP A 49 -22.20 -10.18 1.25
CA ASP A 49 -23.02 -10.67 2.36
C ASP A 49 -22.22 -11.28 3.51
N LYS A 50 -20.97 -11.65 3.26
CA LYS A 50 -20.16 -12.44 4.19
C LYS A 50 -18.75 -11.89 4.38
N ILE A 51 -18.26 -11.99 5.60
CA ILE A 51 -16.85 -11.79 5.95
C ILE A 51 -16.20 -13.16 6.11
N ASN A 52 -15.06 -13.38 5.44
CA ASN A 52 -14.27 -14.60 5.51
C ASN A 52 -12.95 -14.45 6.30
N GLY A 53 -12.66 -13.24 6.78
CA GLY A 53 -11.52 -12.98 7.66
C GLY A 53 -11.31 -11.50 7.94
N PHE A 54 -10.40 -11.23 8.87
CA PHE A 54 -9.85 -9.91 9.15
C PHE A 54 -8.39 -9.92 8.75
N LYS A 55 -8.08 -9.20 7.69
CA LYS A 55 -6.86 -9.34 6.91
C LYS A 55 -5.89 -8.20 7.21
N GLN A 56 -4.61 -8.53 7.40
CA GLN A 56 -3.54 -7.57 7.25
C GLN A 56 -3.24 -7.38 5.76
N THR A 57 -3.21 -6.14 5.27
CA THR A 57 -3.09 -5.80 3.85
C THR A 57 -2.16 -4.61 3.64
N HIS A 58 -1.56 -4.54 2.46
CA HIS A 58 -0.73 -3.45 1.96
C HIS A 58 -1.19 -2.96 0.57
N GLN A 59 -2.36 -3.44 0.11
CA GLN A 59 -2.86 -3.22 -1.25
C GLN A 59 -3.13 -1.74 -1.55
N PRO A 60 -2.49 -1.11 -2.54
CA PRO A 60 -2.79 0.28 -2.90
C PRO A 60 -4.00 0.43 -3.81
N SER A 61 -4.32 -0.59 -4.62
CA SER A 61 -5.50 -0.63 -5.50
C SER A 61 -5.86 -2.09 -5.83
N PRO A 62 -7.10 -2.40 -6.26
CA PRO A 62 -7.44 -3.77 -6.67
C PRO A 62 -6.58 -4.28 -7.84
N TRP A 63 -6.12 -3.37 -8.71
CA TRP A 63 -5.31 -3.69 -9.88
C TRP A 63 -3.87 -4.03 -9.53
N MET A 64 -3.31 -3.33 -8.54
CA MET A 64 -1.99 -3.62 -7.98
C MET A 64 -2.00 -4.83 -7.05
N ASN A 65 -3.19 -5.19 -6.54
CA ASN A 65 -3.37 -6.29 -5.61
C ASN A 65 -2.40 -6.15 -4.40
N ASP A 66 -2.12 -7.24 -3.70
CA ASP A 66 -1.59 -7.17 -2.34
C ASP A 66 -0.26 -7.92 -2.17
N TYR A 67 0.39 -7.70 -1.03
CA TYR A 67 1.60 -8.40 -0.59
C TYR A 67 1.65 -8.51 0.94
N GLY A 68 2.37 -9.48 1.48
CA GLY A 68 2.61 -9.58 2.94
C GLY A 68 1.33 -9.76 3.76
N GLN A 69 0.40 -10.52 3.20
CA GLN A 69 -0.98 -10.64 3.67
C GLN A 69 -1.23 -11.94 4.41
N PHE A 70 -2.02 -11.87 5.48
CA PHE A 70 -2.55 -13.00 6.25
C PHE A 70 -3.89 -12.57 6.89
N ALA A 71 -4.70 -13.53 7.34
CA ALA A 71 -6.01 -13.24 7.94
C ALA A 71 -6.24 -13.95 9.27
N ILE A 72 -7.10 -13.36 10.10
CA ILE A 72 -7.55 -13.89 11.38
C ILE A 72 -9.08 -13.98 11.34
N MET A 73 -9.68 -15.08 11.80
CA MET A 73 -11.13 -15.22 11.85
C MET A 73 -11.58 -15.98 13.10
N PRO A 74 -12.41 -15.39 13.98
CA PRO A 74 -13.05 -16.15 15.06
C PRO A 74 -14.22 -16.98 14.51
N VAL A 75 -14.36 -18.22 14.99
CA VAL A 75 -15.46 -19.11 14.62
C VAL A 75 -15.95 -19.89 15.85
N THR A 76 -17.16 -20.44 15.79
CA THR A 76 -17.71 -21.30 16.85
C THR A 76 -18.25 -22.63 16.30
N GLY A 77 -18.45 -23.59 17.19
CA GLY A 77 -19.04 -24.90 16.88
C GLY A 77 -18.03 -25.90 16.31
N GLN A 78 -17.68 -25.78 15.03
CA GLN A 78 -16.81 -26.74 14.33
C GLN A 78 -15.49 -26.10 13.89
N LEU A 79 -14.43 -26.91 13.81
CA LEU A 79 -13.17 -26.50 13.21
C LEU A 79 -13.38 -26.23 11.71
N ARG A 80 -13.23 -24.97 11.31
CA ARG A 80 -13.38 -24.51 9.93
C ARG A 80 -12.09 -23.80 9.54
N PHE A 81 -11.52 -24.14 8.39
CA PHE A 81 -10.33 -23.47 7.89
C PHE A 81 -10.54 -22.79 6.55
N THR A 82 -11.15 -23.47 5.57
CA THR A 82 -11.31 -22.85 4.25
C THR A 82 -12.09 -21.55 4.34
N GLN A 83 -11.77 -20.59 3.47
CA GLN A 83 -12.40 -19.26 3.51
C GLN A 83 -13.93 -19.32 3.42
N ASP A 84 -14.47 -20.27 2.64
CA ASP A 84 -15.91 -20.45 2.47
C ASP A 84 -16.54 -21.09 3.70
N ASP A 85 -15.90 -22.11 4.29
CA ASP A 85 -16.41 -22.79 5.47
C ASP A 85 -16.43 -21.87 6.70
N ARG A 86 -15.43 -21.00 6.85
CA ARG A 86 -15.31 -20.09 8.01
C ARG A 86 -16.09 -18.78 7.84
N ALA A 87 -16.53 -18.46 6.63
CA ALA A 87 -17.23 -17.21 6.34
C ALA A 87 -18.49 -17.05 7.18
N SER A 88 -18.83 -15.80 7.51
CA SER A 88 -19.99 -15.47 8.31
C SER A 88 -20.81 -14.36 7.69
N TRP A 89 -22.14 -14.52 7.66
CA TRP A 89 -23.07 -13.44 7.35
C TRP A 89 -22.88 -12.25 8.29
N PHE A 90 -22.96 -11.03 7.74
CA PHE A 90 -22.95 -9.80 8.51
C PHE A 90 -23.92 -8.77 7.89
N THR A 91 -24.10 -7.64 8.55
CA THR A 91 -24.86 -6.51 8.00
C THR A 91 -24.20 -5.20 8.41
N HIS A 92 -24.19 -4.20 7.51
CA HIS A 92 -23.71 -2.86 7.82
C HIS A 92 -24.45 -2.19 8.99
N LYS A 93 -25.67 -2.65 9.32
CA LYS A 93 -26.40 -2.17 10.51
C LYS A 93 -25.76 -2.62 11.83
N ALA A 94 -24.98 -3.69 11.80
CA ALA A 94 -24.23 -4.24 12.92
C ALA A 94 -22.71 -4.10 12.70
N GLU A 95 -22.31 -3.18 11.82
CA GLU A 95 -20.93 -2.84 11.51
C GLU A 95 -20.66 -1.39 11.93
N THR A 96 -19.53 -1.15 12.59
CA THR A 96 -19.05 0.19 12.90
C THR A 96 -17.67 0.35 12.30
N VAL A 97 -17.52 1.29 11.39
CA VAL A 97 -16.27 1.52 10.66
C VAL A 97 -15.79 2.95 10.89
N THR A 98 -14.65 3.07 11.57
CA THR A 98 -13.93 4.33 11.76
C THR A 98 -12.44 4.13 11.46
N PRO A 99 -11.67 5.19 11.17
CA PRO A 99 -10.24 5.05 10.86
C PRO A 99 -9.42 4.30 11.92
N TYR A 100 -9.77 4.47 13.19
CA TYR A 100 -9.04 3.96 14.34
C TYR A 100 -9.70 2.74 15.01
N TYR A 101 -10.88 2.33 14.55
CA TYR A 101 -11.66 1.27 15.18
C TYR A 101 -12.67 0.67 14.22
N TYR A 102 -12.68 -0.66 14.19
CA TYR A 102 -13.67 -1.46 13.48
C TYR A 102 -14.39 -2.39 14.44
N SER A 103 -15.69 -2.60 14.22
CA SER A 103 -16.49 -3.60 14.93
C SER A 103 -17.53 -4.21 14.00
N VAL A 104 -17.73 -5.52 14.08
CA VAL A 104 -18.79 -6.21 13.36
C VAL A 104 -19.30 -7.42 14.13
N TYR A 105 -20.60 -7.69 14.00
CA TYR A 105 -21.21 -8.92 14.45
C TYR A 105 -21.23 -9.98 13.34
N LEU A 106 -20.70 -11.16 13.63
CA LEU A 106 -20.63 -12.32 12.74
C LEU A 106 -21.79 -13.27 13.08
N ALA A 107 -22.85 -13.26 12.28
CA ALA A 107 -24.13 -13.86 12.62
C ALA A 107 -24.07 -15.40 12.74
N ASP A 108 -23.30 -16.05 11.87
CA ASP A 108 -23.19 -17.52 11.89
C ASP A 108 -22.40 -18.06 13.09
N HIS A 109 -21.57 -17.21 13.70
CA HIS A 109 -20.70 -17.61 14.83
C HIS A 109 -21.17 -17.06 16.18
N ASP A 110 -22.14 -16.13 16.19
CA ASP A 110 -22.55 -15.33 17.36
C ASP A 110 -21.35 -14.63 18.05
N VAL A 111 -20.44 -14.07 17.24
CA VAL A 111 -19.22 -13.40 17.72
C VAL A 111 -19.20 -11.94 17.28
N THR A 112 -18.90 -11.04 18.20
CA THR A 112 -18.52 -9.66 17.85
C THR A 112 -17.01 -9.56 17.74
N THR A 113 -16.49 -9.07 16.62
CA THR A 113 -15.07 -8.79 16.42
C THR A 113 -14.81 -7.31 16.43
N GLU A 114 -13.77 -6.89 17.15
CA GLU A 114 -13.32 -5.51 17.20
C GLU A 114 -11.82 -5.40 16.93
N ILE A 115 -11.39 -4.34 16.23
CA ILE A 115 -9.99 -4.10 15.83
C ILE A 115 -9.62 -2.65 16.12
N THR A 116 -8.44 -2.42 16.70
CA THR A 116 -7.79 -1.10 16.77
C THR A 116 -6.30 -1.20 16.42
N PRO A 117 -5.77 -0.34 15.52
CA PRO A 117 -4.42 -0.46 14.99
C PRO A 117 -3.40 0.44 15.73
N THR A 118 -2.12 0.14 15.53
CA THR A 118 -0.97 1.05 15.68
C THR A 118 -0.29 1.20 14.30
N GLU A 119 0.98 1.61 14.21
CA GLU A 119 1.67 1.69 12.92
C GLU A 119 1.97 0.29 12.33
N ARG A 120 2.35 -0.68 13.17
CA ARG A 120 2.81 -2.03 12.77
C ARG A 120 2.07 -3.17 13.48
N ALA A 121 1.22 -2.85 14.45
CA ALA A 121 0.48 -3.81 15.25
C ALA A 121 -1.02 -3.50 15.25
N ALA A 122 -1.83 -4.43 15.78
CA ALA A 122 -3.23 -4.21 16.09
C ALA A 122 -3.64 -5.01 17.33
N SER A 123 -4.61 -4.46 18.07
CA SER A 123 -5.32 -5.17 19.12
C SER A 123 -6.66 -5.63 18.58
N PHE A 124 -6.89 -6.94 18.63
CA PHE A 124 -8.15 -7.58 18.36
C PHE A 124 -8.86 -7.92 19.67
N ARG A 125 -10.18 -7.82 19.67
CA ARG A 125 -11.04 -8.30 20.75
C ARG A 125 -12.21 -9.07 20.15
N PHE A 126 -12.33 -10.33 20.57
CA PHE A 126 -13.41 -11.21 20.16
C PHE A 126 -14.33 -11.45 21.35
N THR A 127 -15.59 -11.05 21.23
CA THR A 127 -16.62 -11.31 22.25
C THR A 127 -17.41 -12.54 21.84
N PHE A 128 -17.18 -13.65 22.53
CA PHE A 128 -17.75 -14.96 22.21
C PHE A 128 -19.05 -15.26 22.97
N PRO A 129 -19.89 -16.16 22.46
CA PRO A 129 -21.05 -16.66 23.18
C PRO A 129 -20.63 -17.70 24.23
N LYS A 130 -21.60 -18.22 24.99
CA LYS A 130 -21.35 -19.39 25.84
C LYS A 130 -21.22 -20.62 24.96
N THR A 131 -20.04 -21.22 24.88
CA THR A 131 -19.81 -22.45 24.12
C THR A 131 -18.51 -23.14 24.56
N ASP A 132 -18.44 -24.44 24.32
CA ASP A 132 -17.27 -25.26 24.62
C ASP A 132 -16.31 -25.32 23.42
N SER A 133 -16.71 -24.70 22.31
CA SER A 133 -16.08 -24.79 21.00
C SER A 133 -15.99 -23.40 20.35
N SER A 134 -15.20 -22.52 20.96
CA SER A 134 -14.77 -21.24 20.38
C SER A 134 -13.38 -21.38 19.81
N PHE A 135 -13.14 -20.82 18.62
CA PHE A 135 -11.87 -20.93 17.92
C PHE A 135 -11.43 -19.60 17.31
N VAL A 136 -10.13 -19.45 17.11
CA VAL A 136 -9.53 -18.41 16.27
C VAL A 136 -8.67 -19.10 15.21
N VAL A 137 -9.01 -18.83 13.95
CA VAL A 137 -8.30 -19.27 12.75
C VAL A 137 -7.28 -18.21 12.38
N VAL A 138 -6.06 -18.64 12.04
CA VAL A 138 -5.01 -17.81 11.44
C VAL A 138 -4.65 -18.43 10.09
N ASP A 139 -4.89 -17.70 9.02
CA ASP A 139 -4.63 -18.11 7.64
C ASP A 139 -3.39 -17.37 7.12
N ALA A 140 -2.30 -18.10 6.87
CA ALA A 140 -1.03 -17.54 6.41
C ALA A 140 -0.95 -17.37 4.88
N PHE A 141 -2.04 -17.70 4.17
CA PHE A 141 -2.22 -17.62 2.72
C PHE A 141 -1.32 -18.60 1.93
N ASP A 142 -1.58 -18.72 0.63
CA ASP A 142 -0.88 -19.59 -0.33
C ASP A 142 0.45 -19.00 -0.83
N LYS A 143 1.07 -19.69 -1.81
CA LYS A 143 2.36 -19.37 -2.44
C LYS A 143 3.59 -19.54 -1.54
N GLY A 144 3.49 -20.38 -0.53
CA GLY A 144 4.56 -20.69 0.42
C GLY A 144 4.39 -19.90 1.71
N SER A 145 3.97 -20.58 2.76
CA SER A 145 3.75 -19.97 4.08
C SER A 145 4.19 -20.90 5.20
N TYR A 146 4.29 -20.33 6.40
CA TYR A 146 4.72 -21.02 7.61
C TYR A 146 3.87 -20.60 8.79
N ILE A 147 3.63 -21.54 9.70
CA ILE A 147 2.88 -21.31 10.93
C ILE A 147 3.45 -22.16 12.06
N LYS A 148 3.46 -21.61 13.27
CA LYS A 148 3.81 -22.31 14.51
C LYS A 148 2.98 -21.81 15.69
N ILE A 149 2.39 -22.74 16.42
CA ILE A 149 1.66 -22.51 17.66
C ILE A 149 2.61 -22.78 18.83
N ILE A 150 2.65 -21.88 19.79
CA ILE A 150 3.48 -21.96 21.00
C ILE A 150 2.54 -21.87 22.21
N PRO A 151 1.92 -22.98 22.63
CA PRO A 151 0.87 -22.97 23.66
C PRO A 151 1.33 -22.41 25.01
N ALA A 152 2.57 -22.69 25.40
CA ALA A 152 3.16 -22.20 26.66
C ALA A 152 3.21 -20.67 26.75
N GLU A 153 3.23 -19.98 25.61
CA GLU A 153 3.27 -18.52 25.52
C GLU A 153 1.92 -17.92 25.08
N LYS A 154 0.89 -18.75 24.87
CA LYS A 154 -0.38 -18.34 24.23
C LYS A 154 -0.13 -17.59 22.92
N LYS A 155 0.81 -18.11 22.12
CA LYS A 155 1.37 -17.40 20.97
C LYS A 155 1.22 -18.21 19.69
N ILE A 156 0.99 -17.53 18.58
CA ILE A 156 1.13 -18.07 17.22
C ILE A 156 2.12 -17.18 16.47
N ILE A 157 3.06 -17.78 15.77
CA ILE A 157 3.95 -17.07 14.83
C ILE A 157 3.79 -17.68 13.45
N GLY A 158 4.09 -16.91 12.41
CA GLY A 158 4.12 -17.44 11.05
C GLY A 158 4.66 -16.44 10.05
N TYR A 159 4.79 -16.83 8.79
CA TYR A 159 5.05 -15.88 7.72
C TYR A 159 4.22 -16.17 6.49
N SER A 160 3.89 -15.08 5.78
CA SER A 160 3.32 -15.10 4.44
C SER A 160 4.36 -14.66 3.42
N THR A 161 4.37 -15.28 2.24
CA THR A 161 5.21 -14.86 1.10
C THR A 161 4.38 -14.45 -0.11
N LYS A 162 3.05 -14.42 -0.02
CA LYS A 162 2.19 -14.05 -1.16
C LYS A 162 2.42 -12.58 -1.52
N TYR A 163 2.72 -12.33 -2.79
CA TYR A 163 2.80 -11.00 -3.41
C TYR A 163 2.38 -11.02 -4.88
N SER A 164 2.22 -9.83 -5.45
CA SER A 164 1.60 -9.63 -6.78
C SER A 164 2.55 -9.03 -7.82
N HIS A 165 3.44 -8.11 -7.44
CA HIS A 165 4.33 -7.42 -8.38
C HIS A 165 5.78 -7.41 -7.92
N GLY A 166 6.67 -7.38 -8.92
CA GLY A 166 8.11 -7.30 -8.74
C GLY A 166 8.71 -8.57 -8.14
N LYS A 167 9.95 -8.89 -8.52
CA LYS A 167 10.69 -9.95 -7.83
C LYS A 167 11.14 -9.42 -6.49
N MET A 168 10.73 -10.05 -5.38
CA MET A 168 11.18 -9.66 -4.05
C MET A 168 12.08 -10.74 -3.43
N PRO A 169 13.41 -10.56 -3.47
CA PRO A 169 14.35 -11.56 -2.95
C PRO A 169 14.19 -11.76 -1.44
N GLY A 170 14.03 -13.02 -1.00
CA GLY A 170 13.92 -13.35 0.42
C GLY A 170 12.66 -12.82 1.13
N PHE A 171 11.68 -12.34 0.37
CA PHE A 171 10.48 -11.69 0.91
C PHE A 171 9.66 -12.60 1.83
N LYS A 172 9.41 -12.11 3.04
CA LYS A 172 8.50 -12.68 4.03
C LYS A 172 7.89 -11.54 4.83
N ASN A 173 6.61 -11.63 5.14
CA ASN A 173 6.00 -10.87 6.23
C ASN A 173 5.84 -11.83 7.42
N TYR A 174 6.66 -11.63 8.45
CA TYR A 174 6.67 -12.41 9.69
C TYR A 174 5.66 -11.83 10.65
N PHE A 175 4.70 -12.61 11.12
CA PHE A 175 3.68 -12.19 12.06
C PHE A 175 3.77 -12.92 13.40
N VAL A 176 3.35 -12.22 14.46
CA VAL A 176 3.20 -12.75 15.82
C VAL A 176 1.83 -12.37 16.37
N LEU A 177 1.13 -13.34 16.95
CA LEU A 177 -0.15 -13.17 17.63
C LEU A 177 -0.02 -13.66 19.06
N LYS A 178 -0.35 -12.82 20.04
CA LYS A 178 -0.34 -13.14 21.47
C LYS A 178 -1.74 -13.02 22.06
N PHE A 179 -2.22 -14.12 22.61
CA PHE A 179 -3.55 -14.25 23.20
C PHE A 179 -3.49 -14.06 24.71
N ASP A 180 -4.56 -13.53 25.30
CA ASP A 180 -4.71 -13.47 26.76
C ASP A 180 -5.27 -14.77 27.37
N LYS A 181 -5.92 -15.60 26.56
CA LYS A 181 -6.52 -16.88 26.96
C LYS A 181 -5.66 -18.09 26.56
N ALA A 182 -5.59 -19.09 27.44
CA ALA A 182 -4.87 -20.33 27.19
C ALA A 182 -5.60 -21.23 26.17
N PHE A 183 -4.84 -21.95 25.36
CA PHE A 183 -5.38 -22.85 24.32
C PHE A 183 -5.73 -24.21 24.94
N THR A 184 -6.94 -24.70 24.68
CA THR A 184 -7.32 -26.11 24.95
C THR A 184 -7.20 -26.97 23.70
N ILE A 185 -7.23 -26.34 22.52
CA ILE A 185 -7.03 -26.95 21.20
C ILE A 185 -5.97 -26.14 20.47
N ALA A 186 -5.05 -26.83 19.80
CA ALA A 186 -4.00 -26.25 18.98
C ALA A 186 -3.69 -27.20 17.81
N ASN A 187 -4.19 -26.87 16.62
CA ASN A 187 -3.97 -27.66 15.41
C ASN A 187 -3.44 -26.76 14.29
N THR A 188 -2.57 -27.29 13.45
CA THR A 188 -2.23 -26.67 12.17
C THR A 188 -3.13 -27.23 11.06
N TRP A 189 -3.13 -26.56 9.92
CA TRP A 189 -3.87 -26.97 8.72
C TRP A 189 -2.97 -26.87 7.49
N HIS A 190 -3.05 -27.89 6.63
CA HIS A 190 -2.55 -27.89 5.25
C HIS A 190 -3.36 -28.89 4.42
N GLY A 191 -4.34 -28.41 3.64
CA GLY A 191 -5.31 -29.23 2.91
C GLY A 191 -6.30 -30.02 3.80
N LYS A 192 -5.90 -30.34 5.03
CA LYS A 192 -6.68 -30.91 6.12
C LYS A 192 -6.06 -30.48 7.45
N PHE A 193 -6.82 -30.61 8.54
CA PHE A 193 -6.27 -30.42 9.87
C PHE A 193 -5.20 -31.47 10.16
N SER A 194 -4.16 -31.04 10.87
CA SER A 194 -3.10 -31.90 11.33
C SER A 194 -3.61 -32.94 12.33
N ALA A 195 -2.83 -34.01 12.53
CA ALA A 195 -3.01 -34.84 13.71
C ALA A 195 -2.81 -33.99 14.97
N LYS A 196 -3.41 -34.44 16.09
CA LYS A 196 -3.28 -33.80 17.40
C LYS A 196 -1.79 -33.57 17.71
N ASP A 197 -1.47 -32.41 18.30
CA ASP A 197 -0.14 -32.00 18.72
C ASP A 197 0.86 -31.62 17.59
N THR A 198 0.43 -31.58 16.33
CA THR A 198 1.24 -30.94 15.27
C THR A 198 1.06 -29.43 15.36
N ILE A 199 2.06 -28.75 15.89
CA ILE A 199 2.01 -27.31 16.21
C ILE A 199 2.90 -26.45 15.30
N GLU A 200 3.52 -27.02 14.27
CA GLU A 200 4.38 -26.31 13.33
C GLU A 200 4.21 -26.89 11.93
N TYR A 201 4.11 -26.03 10.91
CA TYR A 201 3.95 -26.46 9.52
C TYR A 201 4.52 -25.44 8.54
N GLN A 202 5.10 -25.93 7.45
CA GLN A 202 5.55 -25.13 6.30
C GLN A 202 5.11 -25.84 5.02
N ALA A 203 4.32 -25.18 4.18
CA ALA A 203 3.84 -25.71 2.91
C ALA A 203 3.39 -24.57 2.00
N ASP A 204 2.75 -24.90 0.88
CA ASP A 204 2.21 -23.88 -0.04
C ASP A 204 1.17 -22.99 0.62
N HIS A 205 0.19 -23.58 1.31
CA HIS A 205 -0.83 -22.89 2.09
C HIS A 205 -0.99 -23.54 3.45
N VAL A 206 -0.65 -22.81 4.52
CA VAL A 206 -0.79 -23.28 5.90
C VAL A 206 -1.62 -22.33 6.75
N GLY A 207 -2.12 -22.85 7.87
CA GLY A 207 -2.63 -22.00 8.93
C GLY A 207 -2.76 -22.73 10.26
N ALA A 208 -3.27 -22.01 11.25
CA ALA A 208 -3.46 -22.50 12.60
C ALA A 208 -4.89 -22.29 13.06
N ILE A 209 -5.36 -23.17 13.93
CA ILE A 209 -6.60 -23.00 14.68
C ILE A 209 -6.31 -23.27 16.16
N VAL A 210 -6.62 -22.29 17.01
CA VAL A 210 -6.57 -22.43 18.46
C VAL A 210 -7.96 -22.34 19.03
N GLY A 211 -8.26 -23.15 20.04
CA GLY A 211 -9.59 -23.25 20.61
C GLY A 211 -9.61 -23.17 22.13
N PHE A 212 -10.77 -22.81 22.65
CA PHE A 212 -11.04 -22.65 24.07
C PHE A 212 -12.56 -22.66 24.36
N ALA A 213 -12.92 -22.91 25.62
CA ALA A 213 -14.30 -22.73 26.11
C ALA A 213 -14.53 -21.29 26.57
N THR A 214 -15.73 -20.74 26.32
CA THR A 214 -16.12 -19.37 26.63
C THR A 214 -17.45 -19.29 27.37
N LYS A 215 -17.57 -18.29 28.24
CA LYS A 215 -18.84 -17.86 28.84
C LYS A 215 -19.54 -16.86 27.93
N LYS A 216 -20.84 -16.63 28.16
CA LYS A 216 -21.61 -15.62 27.42
C LYS A 216 -20.97 -14.25 27.57
N GLY A 217 -20.57 -13.64 26.46
CA GLY A 217 -19.94 -12.32 26.44
C GLY A 217 -18.47 -12.32 26.89
N GLU A 218 -17.83 -13.49 26.98
CA GLU A 218 -16.42 -13.56 27.33
C GLU A 218 -15.55 -12.98 26.20
N GLN A 219 -14.63 -12.10 26.57
CA GLN A 219 -13.73 -11.44 25.64
C GLN A 219 -12.39 -12.18 25.60
N VAL A 220 -11.92 -12.46 24.38
CA VAL A 220 -10.56 -12.94 24.12
C VAL A 220 -9.82 -11.87 23.33
N ASN A 221 -8.72 -11.38 23.89
CA ASN A 221 -7.91 -10.35 23.26
C ASN A 221 -6.70 -10.97 22.57
N VAL A 222 -6.41 -10.48 21.36
CA VAL A 222 -5.24 -10.89 20.59
C VAL A 222 -4.46 -9.65 20.19
N ARG A 223 -3.20 -9.59 20.63
CA ARG A 223 -2.25 -8.58 20.17
C ARG A 223 -1.50 -9.16 18.98
N VAL A 224 -1.53 -8.48 17.86
CA VAL A 224 -0.87 -8.94 16.63
C VAL A 224 0.07 -7.87 16.10
N ALA A 225 1.24 -8.28 15.61
CA ALA A 225 2.15 -7.43 14.87
C ALA A 225 2.79 -8.23 13.74
N SER A 226 3.33 -7.53 12.75
CA SER A 226 4.18 -8.15 11.73
C SER A 226 5.39 -7.30 11.40
N SER A 227 6.35 -7.91 10.71
CA SER A 227 7.62 -7.34 10.27
C SER A 227 8.01 -7.90 8.92
N PHE A 228 8.68 -7.11 8.09
CA PHE A 228 9.31 -7.60 6.85
C PHE A 228 10.74 -8.09 7.08
N ILE A 229 11.26 -7.97 8.31
CA ILE A 229 12.64 -8.28 8.67
C ILE A 229 12.74 -9.67 9.32
N SER A 230 12.06 -9.91 10.44
CA SER A 230 12.17 -11.15 11.21
C SER A 230 11.06 -11.32 12.25
N PHE A 231 10.97 -12.51 12.85
CA PHE A 231 10.12 -12.74 14.03
C PHE A 231 10.51 -11.86 15.21
N ASP A 232 11.80 -11.71 15.50
CA ASP A 232 12.29 -10.86 16.60
C ASP A 232 11.88 -9.41 16.40
N GLN A 233 11.95 -8.91 15.16
CA GLN A 233 11.50 -7.57 14.83
C GLN A 233 9.97 -7.45 14.92
N ALA A 234 9.19 -8.47 14.56
CA ALA A 234 7.75 -8.49 14.78
C ALA A 234 7.39 -8.41 16.28
N ASP A 235 8.14 -9.10 17.15
CA ASP A 235 8.01 -8.99 18.62
C ASP A 235 8.40 -7.60 19.14
N ILE A 236 9.37 -6.92 18.52
CA ILE A 236 9.68 -5.51 18.81
C ILE A 236 8.50 -4.61 18.41
N ASN A 237 7.93 -4.80 17.21
CA ASN A 237 6.78 -4.04 16.75
C ASN A 237 5.54 -4.23 17.64
N LEU A 238 5.36 -5.43 18.21
CA LEU A 238 4.28 -5.70 19.16
C LEU A 238 4.33 -4.80 20.41
N LYS A 239 5.51 -4.24 20.73
CA LYS A 239 5.68 -3.27 21.83
C LYS A 239 5.00 -1.93 21.56
N GLU A 240 4.56 -1.64 20.34
CA GLU A 240 3.71 -0.48 20.05
C GLU A 240 2.38 -0.52 20.84
N ILE A 241 1.85 -1.73 21.11
CA ILE A 241 0.71 -1.92 22.01
C ILE A 241 1.17 -1.91 23.47
N GLY A 242 2.37 -2.43 23.75
CA GLY A 242 2.95 -2.47 25.08
C GLY A 242 2.05 -3.20 26.09
N ASN A 243 1.70 -2.53 27.18
CA ASN A 243 0.78 -3.05 28.21
C ASN A 243 -0.62 -2.46 28.10
N ASP A 244 -0.91 -1.67 27.06
CA ASP A 244 -2.22 -1.06 26.88
C ASP A 244 -3.31 -2.13 26.73
N ASN A 245 -4.50 -1.81 27.24
CA ASN A 245 -5.72 -2.54 26.91
C ASN A 245 -6.32 -2.01 25.61
N PHE A 246 -7.32 -2.73 25.08
CA PHE A 246 -7.98 -2.40 23.82
C PHE A 246 -8.45 -0.93 23.76
N GLU A 247 -9.10 -0.42 24.81
CA GLU A 247 -9.63 0.95 24.83
C GLU A 247 -8.53 2.01 24.81
N ALA A 248 -7.40 1.75 25.48
CA ALA A 248 -6.24 2.65 25.45
C ALA A 248 -5.61 2.71 24.05
N VAL A 249 -5.44 1.57 23.37
CA VAL A 249 -4.95 1.53 21.98
C VAL A 249 -5.91 2.29 21.05
N LYS A 250 -7.22 2.06 21.20
CA LYS A 250 -8.28 2.76 20.44
C LYS A 250 -8.24 4.28 20.66
N ALA A 251 -8.10 4.72 21.91
CA ALA A 251 -8.00 6.14 22.23
C ALA A 251 -6.73 6.77 21.64
N LYS A 252 -5.59 6.08 21.69
CA LYS A 252 -4.32 6.53 21.08
C LYS A 252 -4.45 6.64 19.56
N ALA A 253 -5.00 5.63 18.89
CA ALA A 253 -5.22 5.67 17.44
C ALA A 253 -6.17 6.81 17.04
N LYS A 254 -7.26 7.04 17.78
CA LYS A 254 -8.16 8.19 17.58
C LYS A 254 -7.44 9.53 17.77
N SER A 255 -6.61 9.65 18.81
CA SER A 255 -5.82 10.84 19.08
C SER A 255 -4.84 11.15 17.95
N THR A 256 -4.16 10.12 17.43
CA THR A 256 -3.27 10.25 16.26
C THR A 256 -4.03 10.79 15.05
N TRP A 257 -5.20 10.24 14.73
CA TRP A 257 -6.02 10.76 13.63
C TRP A 257 -6.45 12.20 13.85
N ASN A 258 -6.97 12.53 15.03
CA ASN A 258 -7.40 13.90 15.33
C ASN A 258 -6.23 14.90 15.20
N LYS A 259 -5.05 14.56 15.73
CA LYS A 259 -3.84 15.39 15.62
C LYS A 259 -3.41 15.60 14.17
N THR A 260 -3.49 14.56 13.35
CA THR A 260 -3.09 14.65 11.93
C THR A 260 -4.11 15.44 11.12
N LEU A 261 -5.41 15.19 11.32
CA LEU A 261 -6.48 15.85 10.58
C LEU A 261 -6.70 17.31 11.02
N SER A 262 -6.41 17.66 12.27
CA SER A 262 -6.55 19.03 12.78
C SER A 262 -5.59 20.04 12.14
N ARG A 263 -4.68 19.59 11.26
CA ARG A 263 -3.88 20.48 10.40
C ARG A 263 -4.73 21.27 9.42
N VAL A 264 -5.93 20.78 9.08
CA VAL A 264 -6.89 21.51 8.25
C VAL A 264 -8.27 21.51 8.93
N GLN A 265 -8.75 22.70 9.25
CA GLN A 265 -10.06 22.91 9.86
C GLN A 265 -11.02 23.47 8.81
N ALA A 266 -12.09 22.72 8.53
CA ALA A 266 -13.14 23.12 7.59
C ALA A 266 -14.41 23.52 8.35
N GLU A 267 -14.93 24.71 8.09
CA GLU A 267 -16.10 25.29 8.76
C GLU A 267 -17.11 25.83 7.72
N GLY A 268 -18.36 26.10 8.14
CA GLY A 268 -19.37 26.75 7.31
C GLY A 268 -20.01 25.89 6.20
N GLY A 269 -19.72 24.57 6.17
CA GLY A 269 -20.30 23.62 5.20
C GLY A 269 -21.40 22.73 5.77
N SER A 270 -22.14 22.06 4.87
CA SER A 270 -23.08 20.99 5.22
C SER A 270 -22.38 19.76 5.81
N VAL A 271 -23.15 18.91 6.50
CA VAL A 271 -22.63 17.65 7.05
C VAL A 271 -22.03 16.75 5.96
N ASP A 272 -22.62 16.73 4.77
CA ASP A 272 -22.13 15.90 3.66
C ASP A 272 -20.84 16.45 3.08
N GLN A 273 -20.70 17.77 2.95
CA GLN A 273 -19.43 18.39 2.56
C GLN A 273 -18.32 18.09 3.56
N LEU A 274 -18.59 18.19 4.87
CA LEU A 274 -17.61 17.87 5.92
C LEU A 274 -17.25 16.38 5.91
N ARG A 275 -18.23 15.49 5.69
CA ARG A 275 -17.98 14.05 5.55
C ARG A 275 -17.12 13.75 4.34
N THR A 276 -17.43 14.30 3.18
CA THR A 276 -16.63 14.13 1.95
C THR A 276 -15.23 14.67 2.16
N PHE A 277 -15.09 15.91 2.64
CA PHE A 277 -13.80 16.55 2.88
C PHE A 277 -12.89 15.72 3.79
N TYR A 278 -13.37 15.37 4.99
CA TYR A 278 -12.55 14.60 5.93
C TYR A 278 -12.35 13.14 5.51
N SER A 279 -13.21 12.57 4.66
CA SER A 279 -13.00 11.22 4.11
C SER A 279 -11.95 11.23 2.99
N CYS A 280 -11.96 12.23 2.11
CA CYS A 280 -10.91 12.44 1.12
C CYS A 280 -9.57 12.75 1.80
N LEU A 281 -9.56 13.61 2.82
CA LEU A 281 -8.35 13.88 3.61
C LEU A 281 -7.83 12.61 4.29
N TYR A 282 -8.69 11.80 4.89
CA TYR A 282 -8.32 10.49 5.42
C TYR A 282 -7.67 9.58 4.37
N ARG A 283 -8.20 9.51 3.14
CA ARG A 283 -7.62 8.71 2.05
C ARG A 283 -6.25 9.20 1.61
N ALA A 284 -6.01 10.52 1.64
CA ALA A 284 -4.71 11.11 1.28
C ALA A 284 -3.58 10.84 2.30
N LEU A 285 -3.87 10.14 3.40
CA LEU A 285 -2.93 9.94 4.52
C LEU A 285 -2.54 8.47 4.73
N PHE A 286 -2.70 7.63 3.70
CA PHE A 286 -2.25 6.23 3.74
C PHE A 286 -1.01 5.98 2.90
N PHE A 287 -1.04 6.46 1.66
CA PHE A 287 -0.02 6.14 0.67
C PHE A 287 0.90 7.34 0.35
N PRO A 288 2.19 7.08 0.07
CA PRO A 288 2.84 5.79 0.29
C PRO A 288 2.91 5.45 1.78
N ASN A 289 2.72 4.18 2.11
CA ASN A 289 2.79 3.70 3.49
C ASN A 289 4.24 3.50 3.91
N LYS A 290 4.52 3.62 5.21
CA LYS A 290 5.84 3.32 5.75
C LYS A 290 6.20 1.85 5.46
N LEU A 291 7.42 1.60 5.02
CA LEU A 291 8.00 0.26 4.86
C LEU A 291 9.29 0.12 5.68
N TYR A 292 9.44 0.95 6.71
CA TYR A 292 10.54 0.90 7.66
C TYR A 292 10.05 0.54 9.06
N GLU A 293 10.96 0.04 9.87
CA GLU A 293 10.76 -0.44 11.22
C GLU A 293 11.79 0.19 12.16
N ILE A 294 11.56 0.06 13.47
CA ILE A 294 12.45 0.59 14.49
C ILE A 294 13.11 -0.60 15.19
N ASP A 295 14.44 -0.71 15.08
CA ASP A 295 15.19 -1.80 15.69
C ASP A 295 15.23 -1.70 17.23
N ALA A 296 15.82 -2.70 17.89
CA ALA A 296 15.94 -2.72 19.35
C ALA A 296 16.75 -1.54 19.92
N ALA A 297 17.60 -0.89 19.12
CA ALA A 297 18.39 0.28 19.51
C ALA A 297 17.67 1.61 19.21
N GLY A 298 16.42 1.58 18.72
CA GLY A 298 15.65 2.76 18.36
C GLY A 298 16.04 3.36 17.00
N LYS A 299 16.79 2.63 16.17
CA LYS A 299 17.20 3.09 14.84
C LYS A 299 16.22 2.65 13.77
N ILE A 300 16.08 3.48 12.76
CA ILE A 300 15.25 3.20 11.59
C ILE A 300 15.99 2.23 10.67
N VAL A 301 15.33 1.12 10.36
CA VAL A 301 15.81 0.06 9.46
C VAL A 301 14.66 -0.42 8.56
N HIS A 302 14.97 -1.05 7.43
CA HIS A 302 13.96 -1.61 6.55
C HIS A 302 14.46 -2.88 5.87
N TYR A 303 13.53 -3.74 5.48
CA TYR A 303 13.78 -4.74 4.44
C TYR A 303 13.72 -4.03 3.08
N SER A 304 14.76 -4.21 2.26
CA SER A 304 14.80 -3.67 0.91
C SER A 304 14.02 -4.58 -0.05
N PRO A 305 12.91 -4.10 -0.65
CA PRO A 305 12.18 -4.89 -1.64
C PRO A 305 12.98 -5.08 -2.93
N TYR A 306 14.01 -4.27 -3.17
CA TYR A 306 14.84 -4.28 -4.37
C TYR A 306 15.96 -5.33 -4.31
N ASN A 307 16.65 -5.44 -3.17
CA ASN A 307 17.83 -6.31 -3.04
C ASN A 307 17.74 -7.38 -1.94
N GLY A 308 16.66 -7.39 -1.14
CA GLY A 308 16.37 -8.39 -0.12
C GLY A 308 17.18 -8.27 1.18
N LYS A 309 18.00 -7.22 1.34
CA LYS A 309 18.80 -6.98 2.56
C LYS A 309 18.03 -6.16 3.57
N VAL A 310 18.48 -6.22 4.83
CA VAL A 310 18.05 -5.29 5.87
C VAL A 310 19.05 -4.15 5.94
N LEU A 311 18.57 -2.92 5.74
CA LEU A 311 19.41 -1.74 5.61
C LEU A 311 18.91 -0.59 6.52
N PRO A 312 19.79 0.34 6.93
CA PRO A 312 19.37 1.48 7.72
C PRO A 312 18.63 2.54 6.89
N GLY A 313 17.74 3.29 7.53
CA GLY A 313 17.08 4.45 6.95
C GLY A 313 15.64 4.20 6.50
N TYR A 314 15.00 5.26 6.02
CA TYR A 314 13.58 5.25 5.66
C TYR A 314 13.33 4.45 4.37
N MET A 315 12.11 3.93 4.26
CA MET A 315 11.61 3.23 3.07
C MET A 315 10.08 3.35 3.06
N PHE A 316 9.49 3.50 1.88
CA PHE A 316 8.06 3.69 1.67
C PHE A 316 7.60 2.88 0.45
N ALA A 317 6.30 2.55 0.38
CA ALA A 317 5.74 1.74 -0.71
C ALA A 317 4.27 2.10 -0.99
N GLY A 318 3.68 1.47 -2.02
CA GLY A 318 2.25 1.52 -2.30
C GLY A 318 1.81 2.80 -3.01
N THR A 319 2.63 3.34 -3.90
CA THR A 319 2.29 4.57 -4.64
C THR A 319 2.72 4.52 -6.10
N GLY A 320 1.92 5.16 -6.95
CA GLY A 320 2.22 5.49 -8.34
C GLY A 320 2.41 6.98 -8.50
N PHE A 321 3.56 7.42 -8.99
CA PHE A 321 3.82 8.84 -9.21
C PHE A 321 2.97 9.40 -10.33
N TRP A 322 2.70 8.64 -11.38
CA TRP A 322 1.75 9.02 -12.44
C TRP A 322 0.43 9.60 -11.90
N ASP A 323 -0.09 9.05 -10.81
CA ASP A 323 -1.25 9.58 -10.09
C ASP A 323 -0.86 10.71 -9.11
N THR A 324 0.11 10.42 -8.24
CA THR A 324 0.30 11.15 -6.98
C THR A 324 1.15 12.41 -7.10
N PHE A 325 1.90 12.59 -8.20
CA PHE A 325 2.67 13.82 -8.45
C PHE A 325 1.77 15.05 -8.58
N ARG A 326 0.53 14.83 -9.05
CA ARG A 326 -0.41 15.90 -9.48
C ARG A 326 -0.90 16.74 -8.31
N ALA A 327 -1.23 16.10 -7.19
CA ALA A 327 -1.83 16.77 -6.04
C ALA A 327 -1.48 16.16 -4.68
N LEU A 328 -1.22 14.85 -4.59
CA LEU A 328 -0.93 14.21 -3.30
C LEU A 328 0.41 14.69 -2.74
N TYR A 329 1.52 14.52 -3.46
CA TYR A 329 2.82 15.01 -3.00
C TYR A 329 2.86 16.54 -2.81
N PRO A 330 2.28 17.35 -3.71
CA PRO A 330 2.09 18.79 -3.47
C PRO A 330 1.33 19.11 -2.18
N PHE A 331 0.28 18.34 -1.86
CA PHE A 331 -0.49 18.48 -0.62
C PHE A 331 0.34 18.11 0.62
N LEU A 332 1.14 17.03 0.54
CA LEU A 332 2.07 16.66 1.61
C LEU A 332 3.12 17.74 1.84
N ASN A 333 3.67 18.35 0.78
CA ASN A 333 4.59 19.47 0.89
C ASN A 333 3.99 20.66 1.65
N LEU A 334 2.70 20.92 1.46
CA LEU A 334 2.00 22.03 2.09
C LEU A 334 1.63 21.73 3.55
N VAL A 335 1.01 20.58 3.81
CA VAL A 335 0.32 20.30 5.08
C VAL A 335 1.12 19.37 5.99
N TYR A 336 1.88 18.45 5.41
CA TYR A 336 2.64 17.41 6.12
C TYR A 336 4.11 17.32 5.67
N PRO A 337 4.87 18.43 5.67
CA PRO A 337 6.23 18.45 5.11
C PRO A 337 7.20 17.46 5.79
N GLY A 338 6.96 17.16 7.08
CA GLY A 338 7.76 16.20 7.84
C GLY A 338 7.74 14.79 7.25
N ILE A 339 6.56 14.25 6.93
CA ILE A 339 6.47 12.91 6.35
C ILE A 339 7.02 12.89 4.93
N ASN A 340 6.78 13.95 4.14
CA ASN A 340 7.32 13.97 2.78
C ASN A 340 8.86 14.02 2.78
N LYS A 341 9.47 14.69 3.76
CA LYS A 341 10.92 14.64 3.94
C LYS A 341 11.42 13.21 4.19
N GLU A 342 10.74 12.43 5.03
CA GLU A 342 11.07 11.01 5.23
C GLU A 342 10.91 10.23 3.92
N MET A 343 9.85 10.50 3.14
CA MET A 343 9.65 9.89 1.82
C MET A 343 10.78 10.21 0.84
N GLN A 344 11.29 11.46 0.80
CA GLN A 344 12.46 11.81 -0.02
C GLN A 344 13.72 11.04 0.40
N GLN A 345 13.89 10.79 1.70
CA GLN A 345 14.98 9.93 2.20
C GLN A 345 14.78 8.46 1.82
N GLY A 346 13.53 7.99 1.77
CA GLY A 346 13.17 6.70 1.17
C GLY A 346 13.58 6.59 -0.29
N LEU A 347 13.30 7.62 -1.10
CA LEU A 347 13.69 7.64 -2.52
C LEU A 347 15.21 7.59 -2.74
N ILE A 348 15.99 8.18 -1.82
CA ILE A 348 17.46 8.02 -1.86
C ILE A 348 17.85 6.56 -1.68
N ASN A 349 17.17 5.85 -0.77
CA ASN A 349 17.41 4.44 -0.52
C ASN A 349 16.92 3.57 -1.70
N ASP A 350 15.74 3.86 -2.26
CA ASP A 350 15.24 3.20 -3.49
C ASP A 350 16.30 3.21 -4.59
N TYR A 351 16.87 4.39 -4.88
CA TYR A 351 17.91 4.53 -5.90
C TYR A 351 19.20 3.79 -5.56
N LYS A 352 19.67 3.88 -4.31
CA LYS A 352 20.89 3.17 -3.88
C LYS A 352 20.75 1.66 -3.93
N GLU A 353 19.54 1.15 -3.72
CA GLU A 353 19.28 -0.26 -3.51
C GLU A 353 18.78 -0.98 -4.77
N GLY A 354 18.00 -0.28 -5.59
CA GLY A 354 17.43 -0.78 -6.82
C GLY A 354 17.99 -0.13 -8.08
N GLY A 355 18.85 0.89 -7.97
CA GLY A 355 19.51 1.58 -9.09
C GLY A 355 18.64 2.60 -9.82
N TRP A 356 17.36 2.75 -9.46
CA TRP A 356 16.40 3.63 -10.12
C TRP A 356 15.46 4.26 -9.09
N LEU A 357 14.87 5.40 -9.41
CA LEU A 357 13.67 5.83 -8.68
C LEU A 357 12.48 5.01 -9.17
N PRO A 358 11.56 4.61 -8.27
CA PRO A 358 10.31 3.99 -8.70
C PRO A 358 9.44 5.02 -9.42
N GLU A 359 8.60 4.57 -10.34
CA GLU A 359 7.45 5.35 -10.85
C GLU A 359 6.14 4.75 -10.31
N TRP A 360 6.03 3.43 -10.30
CA TRP A 360 5.08 2.68 -9.48
C TRP A 360 5.84 1.72 -8.56
N SER A 361 5.47 1.69 -7.28
CA SER A 361 6.06 0.78 -6.27
C SER A 361 4.99 0.10 -5.41
N SER A 362 5.04 -1.23 -5.32
CA SER A 362 4.16 -2.01 -4.42
C SER A 362 4.69 -3.43 -4.12
N PRO A 363 5.73 -3.59 -3.26
CA PRO A 363 6.63 -2.56 -2.75
C PRO A 363 7.94 -2.44 -3.56
N ASN A 364 8.17 -3.33 -4.52
CA ASN A 364 9.23 -3.19 -5.53
C ASN A 364 8.64 -2.46 -6.77
N TYR A 365 9.49 -2.17 -7.76
CA TYR A 365 9.09 -1.67 -9.06
C TYR A 365 7.95 -2.49 -9.66
N ALA A 366 6.94 -1.80 -10.17
CA ALA A 366 5.86 -2.39 -10.93
C ALA A 366 5.75 -1.73 -12.31
N ASP A 367 5.53 -2.56 -13.33
CA ASP A 367 5.45 -2.13 -14.72
C ASP A 367 4.03 -1.63 -15.05
N VAL A 368 3.64 -0.52 -14.43
CA VAL A 368 2.28 0.03 -14.46
C VAL A 368 2.36 1.53 -14.72
N MET A 369 1.49 2.04 -15.59
CA MET A 369 1.49 3.41 -16.09
C MET A 369 2.78 3.82 -16.83
N ILE A 370 2.97 5.14 -16.99
CA ILE A 370 4.00 5.76 -17.82
C ILE A 370 4.64 6.95 -17.08
N GLY A 371 5.53 7.66 -17.77
CA GLY A 371 6.10 8.92 -17.28
C GLY A 371 7.43 8.72 -16.59
N ASN A 372 8.03 9.83 -16.15
CA ASN A 372 9.20 9.84 -15.27
C ASN A 372 8.96 10.85 -14.14
N ASN A 373 7.76 10.75 -13.56
CA ASN A 373 7.20 11.78 -12.67
C ASN A 373 7.81 11.76 -11.27
N SER A 374 8.65 10.77 -10.94
CA SER A 374 9.60 10.86 -9.83
C SER A 374 10.41 12.18 -9.88
N ALA A 375 10.69 12.70 -11.08
CA ALA A 375 11.29 14.03 -11.27
C ALA A 375 10.44 15.15 -10.67
N SER A 376 9.12 15.14 -10.91
CA SER A 376 8.20 16.10 -10.32
C SER A 376 8.15 15.99 -8.80
N VAL A 377 8.02 14.77 -8.27
CA VAL A 377 7.95 14.51 -6.82
C VAL A 377 9.18 15.04 -6.08
N VAL A 378 10.38 14.71 -6.58
CA VAL A 378 11.66 15.14 -5.98
C VAL A 378 11.85 16.65 -6.09
N SER A 379 11.64 17.19 -7.29
CA SER A 379 11.86 18.62 -7.56
C SER A 379 10.87 19.50 -6.80
N ASP A 380 9.59 19.14 -6.73
CA ASP A 380 8.58 19.91 -5.99
C ASP A 380 8.87 19.93 -4.50
N ALA A 381 9.24 18.78 -3.90
CA ALA A 381 9.61 18.69 -2.49
C ALA A 381 10.79 19.61 -2.15
N TYR A 382 11.83 19.58 -2.99
CA TYR A 382 12.96 20.49 -2.79
C TYR A 382 12.54 21.95 -3.04
N ILE A 383 11.86 22.30 -4.12
CA ILE A 383 11.52 23.71 -4.37
C ILE A 383 10.65 24.29 -3.24
N LYS A 384 9.76 23.50 -2.65
CA LYS A 384 8.89 23.91 -1.52
C LYS A 384 9.52 23.84 -0.13
N GLY A 385 10.83 23.59 -0.04
CA GLY A 385 11.59 23.78 1.20
C GLY A 385 11.95 22.51 1.97
N MET A 386 11.69 21.31 1.43
CA MET A 386 12.20 20.09 2.05
C MET A 386 13.73 20.05 1.89
N ARG A 387 14.46 20.11 3.00
CA ARG A 387 15.93 20.21 3.05
C ARG A 387 16.51 19.21 4.05
N ASN A 388 17.85 19.19 4.11
CA ASN A 388 18.65 18.38 5.03
C ASN A 388 18.47 16.87 4.78
N TYR A 389 18.55 16.50 3.50
CA TYR A 389 18.74 15.15 2.99
C TYR A 389 19.69 15.23 1.78
N ASP A 390 20.19 14.09 1.31
CA ASP A 390 21.13 14.01 0.20
C ASP A 390 20.44 14.22 -1.15
N VAL A 391 20.10 15.49 -1.44
CA VAL A 391 19.47 15.90 -2.70
C VAL A 391 20.37 15.65 -3.90
N ASN A 392 21.70 15.60 -3.74
CA ASN A 392 22.60 15.35 -4.85
C ASN A 392 22.43 13.92 -5.37
N THR A 393 22.30 12.91 -4.49
CA THR A 393 21.96 11.56 -4.92
C THR A 393 20.62 11.52 -5.68
N LEU A 394 19.60 12.24 -5.21
CA LEU A 394 18.32 12.29 -5.93
C LEU A 394 18.44 12.98 -7.29
N TYR A 395 19.18 14.09 -7.35
CA TYR A 395 19.43 14.78 -8.61
C TYR A 395 20.15 13.87 -9.60
N ASP A 396 21.19 13.13 -9.16
CA ASP A 396 21.87 12.14 -9.99
C ASP A 396 20.91 11.04 -10.47
N ALA A 397 20.00 10.59 -9.61
CA ALA A 397 18.95 9.63 -9.96
C ALA A 397 17.97 10.18 -11.02
N LEU A 398 17.60 11.47 -10.94
CA LEU A 398 16.76 12.12 -11.95
C LEU A 398 17.46 12.21 -13.30
N ILE A 399 18.74 12.59 -13.31
CA ILE A 399 19.55 12.63 -14.53
C ILE A 399 19.71 11.22 -15.12
N HIS A 400 19.90 10.21 -14.27
CA HIS A 400 19.96 8.82 -14.71
C HIS A 400 18.66 8.36 -15.37
N GLY A 401 17.52 8.56 -14.69
CA GLY A 401 16.19 8.22 -15.22
C GLY A 401 15.84 8.95 -16.51
N ALA A 402 16.17 10.24 -16.60
CA ALA A 402 15.84 11.07 -17.75
C ALA A 402 16.60 10.71 -19.03
N ASN A 403 17.70 9.95 -18.93
CA ASN A 403 18.57 9.64 -20.08
C ASN A 403 18.71 8.15 -20.38
N ASN A 404 18.05 7.27 -19.64
CA ASN A 404 18.17 5.82 -19.81
C ASN A 404 16.82 5.11 -19.75
N GLU A 405 16.68 4.01 -20.51
CA GLU A 405 15.58 3.06 -20.28
C GLU A 405 15.86 2.27 -19.00
N GLY A 406 14.84 2.09 -18.15
CA GLY A 406 14.99 1.34 -16.91
C GLY A 406 14.83 -0.17 -17.06
N PRO A 407 14.82 -0.90 -15.93
CA PRO A 407 14.76 -2.35 -15.91
C PRO A 407 13.41 -2.91 -16.38
N ILE A 408 12.37 -2.08 -16.43
CA ILE A 408 11.02 -2.35 -16.91
C ILE A 408 10.46 -1.10 -17.61
N SER A 409 9.36 -1.20 -18.36
CA SER A 409 8.92 -0.12 -19.26
C SER A 409 8.46 1.15 -18.54
N ALA A 410 7.90 1.03 -17.33
CA ALA A 410 7.45 2.14 -16.51
C ALA A 410 8.57 2.81 -15.70
N VAL A 411 9.75 2.19 -15.54
CA VAL A 411 10.87 2.76 -14.77
C VAL A 411 11.92 3.35 -15.72
N GLY A 412 12.44 4.53 -15.37
CA GLY A 412 13.25 5.32 -16.30
C GLY A 412 12.39 5.87 -17.44
N ARG A 413 12.95 6.01 -18.64
CA ARG A 413 12.20 6.53 -19.80
C ARG A 413 12.17 5.56 -20.96
N LYS A 414 11.08 4.80 -21.11
CA LYS A 414 10.86 4.02 -22.33
C LYS A 414 10.85 4.93 -23.56
N GLY A 415 11.63 4.59 -24.59
CA GLY A 415 11.74 5.38 -25.82
C GLY A 415 12.68 6.59 -25.71
N VAL A 416 13.50 6.69 -24.64
CA VAL A 416 14.38 7.84 -24.41
C VAL A 416 15.36 8.11 -25.55
N GLY A 417 15.81 7.07 -26.25
CA GLY A 417 16.69 7.23 -27.43
C GLY A 417 16.02 8.04 -28.54
N TYR A 418 14.75 7.78 -28.83
CA TYR A 418 13.98 8.56 -29.79
C TYR A 418 13.66 9.95 -29.26
N TYR A 419 13.19 10.06 -28.01
CA TYR A 419 12.88 11.33 -27.39
C TYR A 419 14.08 12.29 -27.39
N ASN A 420 15.27 11.79 -27.09
CA ASN A 420 16.51 12.57 -27.08
C ASN A 420 16.95 13.01 -28.47
N LYS A 421 16.69 12.19 -29.50
CA LYS A 421 17.08 12.45 -30.90
C LYS A 421 16.08 13.35 -31.63
N LEU A 422 14.79 13.09 -31.45
CA LEU A 422 13.69 13.66 -32.23
C LEU A 422 12.87 14.70 -31.47
N GLY A 423 12.99 14.74 -30.14
CA GLY A 423 12.15 15.57 -29.26
C GLY A 423 10.77 14.98 -29.01
N TYR A 424 10.50 13.74 -29.41
CA TYR A 424 9.26 13.00 -29.12
C TYR A 424 9.50 11.49 -29.26
N VAL A 425 8.63 10.68 -28.65
CA VAL A 425 8.58 9.23 -28.88
C VAL A 425 7.64 8.96 -30.07
N PRO A 426 8.13 8.35 -31.16
CA PRO A 426 7.32 8.13 -32.35
C PRO A 426 6.18 7.13 -32.14
N TYR A 427 5.15 7.28 -32.97
CA TYR A 427 3.96 6.42 -32.97
C TYR A 427 4.22 5.02 -33.54
N ASN A 428 4.99 4.94 -34.62
CA ASN A 428 5.16 3.73 -35.43
C ASN A 428 6.44 2.93 -35.11
N VAL A 429 6.91 2.97 -33.87
CA VAL A 429 8.14 2.29 -33.41
C VAL A 429 7.89 1.25 -32.31
N ASN A 430 6.68 0.72 -32.23
CA ASN A 430 6.25 -0.29 -31.25
C ASN A 430 6.46 0.15 -29.78
N ILE A 431 6.21 1.42 -29.49
CA ILE A 431 6.13 1.95 -28.13
C ILE A 431 4.74 2.56 -27.98
N ASN A 432 3.89 1.91 -27.20
CA ASN A 432 2.54 2.41 -26.92
C ASN A 432 2.60 3.61 -25.97
N GLU A 433 1.49 4.35 -25.93
CA GLU A 433 1.29 5.56 -25.14
C GLU A 433 2.36 6.63 -25.41
N ASN A 434 2.94 6.62 -26.61
CA ASN A 434 4.10 7.42 -26.99
C ASN A 434 3.85 8.94 -26.94
N ALA A 435 2.63 9.38 -27.23
CA ALA A 435 2.28 10.79 -27.13
C ALA A 435 2.16 11.21 -25.66
N ALA A 436 1.49 10.42 -24.83
CA ALA A 436 1.40 10.68 -23.39
C ALA A 436 2.79 10.66 -22.72
N ARG A 437 3.64 9.69 -23.05
CA ARG A 437 5.05 9.64 -22.59
C ARG A 437 5.82 10.90 -22.96
N THR A 438 5.69 11.36 -24.22
CA THR A 438 6.37 12.59 -24.67
C THR A 438 5.94 13.81 -23.88
N LEU A 439 4.63 13.96 -23.63
CA LEU A 439 4.07 15.09 -22.91
C LEU A 439 4.53 15.11 -21.45
N GLU A 440 4.49 13.95 -20.78
CA GLU A 440 4.96 13.83 -19.40
C GLU A 440 6.47 14.00 -19.29
N TYR A 441 7.28 13.41 -20.17
CA TYR A 441 8.73 13.62 -20.17
C TYR A 441 9.12 15.08 -20.38
N ALA A 442 8.38 15.84 -21.20
CA ALA A 442 8.63 17.27 -21.36
C ALA A 442 8.36 18.03 -20.06
N TYR A 443 7.30 17.68 -19.34
CA TYR A 443 7.05 18.23 -18.01
C TYR A 443 8.12 17.80 -17.00
N ASP A 444 8.54 16.55 -17.02
CA ASP A 444 9.58 16.03 -16.12
C ASP A 444 10.93 16.71 -16.39
N ASP A 445 11.26 17.02 -17.65
CA ASP A 445 12.44 17.82 -18.00
C ASP A 445 12.35 19.25 -17.45
N PHE A 446 11.17 19.86 -17.46
CA PHE A 446 10.97 21.16 -16.78
C PHE A 446 11.27 21.06 -15.29
N THR A 447 10.79 20.01 -14.60
CA THR A 447 11.00 19.88 -13.15
C THR A 447 12.46 19.61 -12.81
N ILE A 448 13.18 18.80 -13.61
CA ILE A 448 14.63 18.60 -13.49
C ILE A 448 15.38 19.93 -13.67
N TYR A 449 15.01 20.72 -14.69
CA TYR A 449 15.60 22.05 -14.91
C TYR A 449 15.41 22.96 -13.69
N GLN A 450 14.20 23.03 -13.12
CA GLN A 450 13.95 23.86 -11.94
C GLN A 450 14.76 23.42 -10.72
N LEU A 451 14.88 22.12 -10.47
CA LEU A 451 15.72 21.61 -9.38
C LEU A 451 17.20 21.93 -9.63
N GLY A 452 17.70 21.68 -10.85
CA GLY A 452 19.07 21.99 -11.23
C GLY A 452 19.42 23.47 -10.98
N LYS A 453 18.52 24.40 -11.33
CA LYS A 453 18.67 25.82 -10.98
C LYS A 453 18.72 26.05 -9.47
N ALA A 454 17.81 25.45 -8.73
CA ALA A 454 17.74 25.61 -7.27
C ALA A 454 19.00 25.07 -6.56
N LEU A 455 19.67 24.08 -7.17
CA LEU A 455 20.94 23.51 -6.71
C LEU A 455 22.18 24.23 -7.24
N GLY A 456 22.03 25.23 -8.10
CA GLY A 456 23.15 25.95 -8.71
C GLY A 456 23.98 25.09 -9.68
N LYS A 457 23.36 24.13 -10.36
CA LYS A 457 24.02 23.27 -11.35
C LYS A 457 24.45 24.09 -12.58
N PRO A 458 25.52 23.70 -13.28
CA PRO A 458 26.03 24.46 -14.44
C PRO A 458 25.00 24.56 -15.57
N ALA A 459 24.98 25.71 -16.27
CA ALA A 459 24.13 25.93 -17.43
C ALA A 459 24.32 24.86 -18.51
N SER A 460 25.57 24.42 -18.73
CA SER A 460 25.91 23.33 -19.66
C SER A 460 25.20 22.01 -19.38
N GLU A 461 24.71 21.81 -18.16
CA GLU A 461 23.99 20.62 -17.73
C GLU A 461 22.47 20.84 -17.79
N ILE A 462 21.98 21.97 -17.27
CA ILE A 462 20.54 22.20 -17.10
C ILE A 462 19.85 22.79 -18.34
N ASP A 463 20.58 23.46 -19.24
CA ASP A 463 20.02 24.04 -20.47
C ASP A 463 19.49 22.97 -21.43
N LEU A 464 20.01 21.74 -21.34
CA LEU A 464 19.45 20.59 -22.05
C LEU A 464 17.98 20.36 -21.66
N TYR A 465 17.70 20.31 -20.35
CA TYR A 465 16.36 20.06 -19.82
C TYR A 465 15.44 21.27 -20.03
N ALA A 466 15.97 22.50 -20.00
CA ALA A 466 15.22 23.68 -20.41
C ALA A 466 14.71 23.57 -21.85
N ARG A 467 15.57 23.13 -22.80
CA ARG A 467 15.16 22.91 -24.20
C ARG A 467 14.16 21.76 -24.33
N ARG A 468 14.44 20.61 -23.71
CA ARG A 468 13.56 19.45 -23.77
C ARG A 468 12.20 19.70 -23.12
N SER A 469 12.10 20.63 -22.16
CA SER A 469 10.80 21.02 -21.60
C SER A 469 9.80 21.59 -22.61
N MET A 470 10.29 22.01 -23.78
CA MET A 470 9.46 22.50 -24.88
C MET A 470 9.03 21.40 -25.86
N ASN A 471 9.40 20.14 -25.61
CA ASN A 471 9.13 19.02 -26.52
C ASN A 471 7.65 18.70 -26.72
N TYR A 472 6.76 19.13 -25.80
CA TYR A 472 5.31 19.04 -26.01
C TYR A 472 4.87 19.69 -27.34
N LYS A 473 5.59 20.72 -27.82
CA LYS A 473 5.30 21.41 -29.08
C LYS A 473 5.45 20.50 -30.30
N ASN A 474 6.27 19.45 -30.22
CA ASN A 474 6.55 18.57 -31.35
C ASN A 474 5.35 17.71 -31.75
N LEU A 475 4.39 17.52 -30.82
CA LEU A 475 3.18 16.73 -31.02
C LEU A 475 1.92 17.59 -31.16
N PHE A 476 2.01 18.91 -31.09
CA PHE A 476 0.85 19.76 -31.35
C PHE A 476 0.60 19.83 -32.86
N ASP A 477 -0.56 19.34 -33.30
CA ASP A 477 -0.99 19.42 -34.69
C ASP A 477 -1.87 20.68 -34.89
N PRO A 478 -1.38 21.70 -35.62
CA PRO A 478 -2.12 22.95 -35.82
C PRO A 478 -3.41 22.77 -36.62
N ALA A 479 -3.54 21.72 -37.44
CA ALA A 479 -4.70 21.49 -38.28
C ALA A 479 -5.92 21.08 -37.43
N VAL A 480 -5.69 20.27 -36.39
CA VAL A 480 -6.74 19.80 -35.47
C VAL A 480 -6.72 20.49 -34.11
N LYS A 481 -5.67 21.29 -33.82
CA LYS A 481 -5.46 22.02 -32.55
C LYS A 481 -5.41 21.12 -31.33
N LEU A 482 -4.91 19.90 -31.49
CA LEU A 482 -4.81 18.88 -30.45
C LEU A 482 -3.41 18.27 -30.47
N MET A 483 -3.06 17.58 -29.38
CA MET A 483 -1.90 16.71 -29.36
C MET A 483 -2.19 15.51 -30.25
N HIS A 484 -1.26 15.20 -31.15
CA HIS A 484 -1.39 14.18 -32.16
C HIS A 484 -0.08 13.41 -32.25
N ALA A 485 -0.17 12.08 -32.17
CA ALA A 485 0.96 11.20 -32.32
C ALA A 485 1.67 11.42 -33.67
N LYS A 486 2.99 11.32 -33.65
CA LYS A 486 3.85 11.62 -34.80
C LYS A 486 4.73 10.42 -35.10
N ASN A 487 4.85 10.06 -36.38
CA ASN A 487 5.69 8.99 -36.87
C ASN A 487 7.18 9.38 -36.78
N GLU A 488 8.06 8.40 -36.91
CA GLU A 488 9.51 8.63 -36.85
C GLU A 488 10.00 9.57 -37.96
N ASP A 489 9.36 9.53 -39.13
CA ASP A 489 9.67 10.39 -40.28
C ASP A 489 9.19 11.85 -40.13
N GLY A 490 8.50 12.18 -39.04
CA GLY A 490 7.98 13.51 -38.76
C GLY A 490 6.59 13.80 -39.31
N THR A 491 5.93 12.83 -39.95
CA THR A 491 4.51 12.94 -40.31
C THR A 491 3.62 12.68 -39.11
N PHE A 492 2.46 13.36 -39.02
CA PHE A 492 1.46 12.99 -38.03
C PHE A 492 0.80 11.64 -38.40
N ALA A 493 0.35 10.88 -37.40
CA ALA A 493 -0.31 9.61 -37.61
C ALA A 493 -1.55 9.77 -38.52
N ALA A 494 -1.77 8.81 -39.41
CA ALA A 494 -2.94 8.83 -40.28
C ALA A 494 -4.22 8.46 -39.49
N ASN A 495 -5.38 8.86 -40.01
CA ASN A 495 -6.70 8.53 -39.43
C ASN A 495 -6.89 9.03 -37.99
N PHE A 496 -6.50 10.27 -37.72
CA PHE A 496 -6.69 10.91 -36.41
C PHE A 496 -8.15 10.81 -35.93
N ASN A 497 -8.31 10.27 -34.72
CA ASN A 497 -9.59 10.24 -34.01
C ASN A 497 -9.36 10.74 -32.58
N PRO A 498 -9.83 11.95 -32.23
CA PRO A 498 -9.62 12.52 -30.89
C PRO A 498 -10.38 11.79 -29.79
N PHE A 499 -11.28 10.87 -30.13
CA PHE A 499 -12.06 10.06 -29.20
C PHE A 499 -11.50 8.63 -29.05
N LYS A 500 -10.38 8.29 -29.69
CA LYS A 500 -9.74 6.98 -29.53
C LYS A 500 -8.94 6.97 -28.24
N TRP A 501 -9.37 6.16 -27.29
CA TRP A 501 -8.65 5.93 -26.04
C TRP A 501 -7.47 4.99 -26.24
N GLY A 502 -6.42 5.19 -25.44
CA GLY A 502 -5.22 4.35 -25.48
C GLY A 502 -4.35 4.64 -26.71
N ASP A 503 -3.68 3.60 -27.23
CA ASP A 503 -2.84 3.68 -28.43
C ASP A 503 -1.67 4.67 -28.27
N ALA A 504 -1.84 5.93 -28.65
CA ALA A 504 -0.86 6.99 -28.43
C ALA A 504 -0.94 7.61 -27.01
N PHE A 505 -2.07 7.43 -26.32
CA PHE A 505 -2.33 7.97 -24.99
C PHE A 505 -2.55 6.86 -23.96
N THR A 506 -2.64 7.23 -22.68
CA THR A 506 -2.95 6.31 -21.57
C THR A 506 -4.16 6.84 -20.81
N GLU A 507 -5.13 5.98 -20.52
CA GLU A 507 -6.35 6.30 -19.74
C GLU A 507 -7.13 7.55 -20.17
N GLY A 508 -7.14 7.82 -21.49
CA GLY A 508 -7.93 8.88 -22.12
C GLY A 508 -7.39 9.28 -23.48
#